data_AF-A0A6I1NS50-F1
#
_entry.id   AF-A0A6I1NS50-F1
#
_cell.length_a   1.000
_cell.length_b   1.000
_cell.length_c   1.000
_cell.angle_alpha   90.00
_cell.angle_beta   90.00
_cell.angle_gamma   90.00
#
_symmetry.space_group_name_H-M   'P 1'
#
loop_
_entity.id
_entity.type
_entity.pdbx_description
1 polymer ?
#
loop_
_entity_poly.entity_id
_entity_poly.type
_entity_poly.pdbx_seq_one_letter_code
_entity_poly.pdbx_strand_id
1 'polypeptide(L)'
;MDFHHLKRLIQGETEYASPVEFLIEVLEASVELVSIPENEFCWSYWADTEEATAELEGLIRLLKAGVLPERINVAVLFAPTGPLQEVSMSSGWANTFLKVAEKYDEAEALLW
;
A
#
# COMPACT_ATOMS: atom_id res chain seq x y z
N MET A 1 2.47 -16.06 -6.87
CA MET A 1 2.02 -14.94 -6.01
C MET A 1 0.52 -14.99 -5.96
N ASP A 2 -0.06 -14.95 -4.77
CA ASP A 2 -1.50 -14.80 -4.61
C ASP A 2 -1.79 -13.31 -4.37
N PHE A 3 -2.80 -12.78 -5.05
CA PHE A 3 -3.21 -11.36 -4.96
C PHE A 3 -4.52 -11.29 -4.18
N HIS A 4 -4.54 -11.90 -3.00
CA HIS A 4 -5.75 -12.09 -2.22
C HIS A 4 -6.26 -10.75 -1.70
N HIS A 5 -5.35 -9.94 -1.13
CA HIS A 5 -5.69 -8.64 -0.56
C HIS A 5 -6.04 -7.64 -1.65
N LEU A 6 -5.25 -7.58 -2.72
CA LEU A 6 -5.53 -6.70 -3.86
C LEU A 6 -6.89 -6.96 -4.51
N LYS A 7 -7.25 -8.24 -4.70
CA LYS A 7 -8.56 -8.61 -5.24
C LYS A 7 -9.69 -8.18 -4.32
N ARG A 8 -9.62 -8.52 -3.04
CA ARG A 8 -10.63 -8.14 -2.04
C ARG A 8 -10.82 -6.62 -1.95
N LEU A 9 -9.71 -5.89 -1.97
CA LEU A 9 -9.69 -4.43 -1.90
C LEU A 9 -10.39 -3.78 -3.11
N ILE A 10 -10.08 -4.23 -4.33
CA ILE A 10 -10.60 -3.63 -5.57
C ILE A 10 -12.01 -4.12 -5.90
N GLN A 11 -12.36 -5.36 -5.57
CA GLN A 11 -13.68 -5.93 -5.87
C GLN A 11 -14.76 -5.46 -4.87
N GLY A 12 -14.37 -4.79 -3.78
CA GLY A 12 -15.31 -4.25 -2.79
C GLY A 12 -16.06 -5.35 -2.02
N GLU A 13 -15.50 -6.55 -1.96
CA GLU A 13 -16.16 -7.75 -1.42
C GLU A 13 -16.17 -7.79 0.12
N THR A 14 -15.66 -6.75 0.80
CA THR A 14 -15.46 -6.78 2.26
C THR A 14 -16.01 -5.53 2.94
N GLU A 15 -16.85 -5.73 3.96
CA GLU A 15 -17.06 -4.75 5.03
C GLU A 15 -15.90 -4.91 6.04
N TYR A 16 -15.08 -3.86 6.21
CA TYR A 16 -14.01 -3.85 7.20
C TYR A 16 -14.59 -3.54 8.58
N ALA A 17 -14.15 -4.23 9.65
CA ALA A 17 -14.70 -4.02 10.98
C ALA A 17 -14.25 -2.68 11.60
N SER A 18 -13.18 -2.08 11.08
CA SER A 18 -12.73 -0.73 11.46
C SER A 18 -11.93 -0.03 10.35
N PRO A 19 -11.79 1.31 10.40
CA PRO A 19 -10.88 2.04 9.50
C PRO A 19 -9.42 1.57 9.57
N VAL A 20 -8.97 1.08 10.73
CA VAL A 20 -7.62 0.52 10.90
C VAL A 20 -7.46 -0.78 10.11
N GLU A 21 -8.43 -1.68 10.18
CA GLU A 21 -8.42 -2.90 9.36
C GLU A 21 -8.45 -2.60 7.87
N PHE A 22 -9.20 -1.57 7.47
CA PHE A 22 -9.21 -1.12 6.09
C PHE A 22 -7.83 -0.63 5.64
N LEU A 23 -7.15 0.19 6.45
CA LEU A 23 -5.79 0.63 6.15
C LEU A 23 -4.80 -0.53 6.10
N ILE A 24 -4.94 -1.53 6.98
CA ILE A 24 -4.12 -2.75 6.94
C ILE A 24 -4.31 -3.48 5.60
N GLU A 25 -5.55 -3.63 5.13
CA GLU A 25 -5.83 -4.29 3.84
C GLU A 25 -5.21 -3.51 2.66
N VAL A 26 -5.25 -2.17 2.70
CA VAL A 26 -4.58 -1.32 1.70
C VAL A 26 -3.07 -1.56 1.69
N LEU A 27 -2.44 -1.61 2.87
CA LEU A 27 -1.00 -1.85 2.97
C LEU A 27 -0.63 -3.28 2.57
N GLU A 28 -1.45 -4.29 2.90
CA GLU A 28 -1.24 -5.69 2.48
C GLU A 28 -1.36 -5.84 0.96
N ALA A 29 -2.31 -5.15 0.32
CA ALA A 29 -2.39 -5.08 -1.14
C ALA A 29 -1.17 -4.39 -1.76
N SER A 30 -0.64 -3.34 -1.14
CA SER A 30 0.61 -2.69 -1.57
C SER A 30 1.82 -3.63 -1.44
N VAL A 31 1.88 -4.44 -0.36
CA VAL A 31 2.92 -5.47 -0.20
C VAL A 31 2.87 -6.48 -1.36
N GLU A 32 1.69 -6.97 -1.72
CA GLU A 32 1.51 -7.87 -2.87
C GLU A 32 2.00 -7.23 -4.17
N LEU A 33 1.75 -5.93 -4.38
CA LEU A 33 2.19 -5.19 -5.58
C LEU A 33 3.70 -5.00 -5.63
N VAL A 34 4.35 -4.55 -4.56
CA VAL A 34 5.83 -4.35 -4.55
C VAL A 34 6.59 -5.68 -4.56
N SER A 35 5.92 -6.78 -4.21
CA SER A 35 6.48 -8.12 -4.26
C SER A 35 6.46 -8.77 -5.64
N ILE A 36 5.79 -8.17 -6.64
CA ILE A 36 5.75 -8.71 -8.01
C ILE A 36 7.18 -8.94 -8.52
N PRO A 37 7.51 -10.12 -9.07
CA PRO A 37 8.84 -10.36 -9.60
C PRO A 37 9.13 -9.38 -10.73
N GLU A 38 10.37 -8.92 -10.82
CA GLU A 38 10.81 -7.96 -11.85
C GLU A 38 10.24 -6.55 -11.71
N ASN A 39 9.71 -6.17 -10.54
CA ASN A 39 9.47 -4.76 -10.24
C ASN A 39 10.77 -3.94 -10.37
N GLU A 40 10.63 -2.76 -10.97
CA GLU A 40 11.70 -1.80 -11.15
C GLU A 40 11.59 -0.66 -10.14
N PHE A 41 12.59 -0.54 -9.26
CA PHE A 41 12.65 0.45 -8.17
C PHE A 41 13.47 1.70 -8.52
N CYS A 42 13.85 1.86 -9.79
CA CYS A 42 14.84 2.82 -10.28
C CYS A 42 14.59 4.29 -9.89
N TRP A 43 13.33 4.65 -9.62
CA TRP A 43 12.92 6.01 -9.29
C TRP A 43 12.45 6.16 -7.84
N SER A 44 12.13 5.06 -7.16
CA SER A 44 11.76 5.10 -5.74
C SER A 44 12.98 5.27 -4.86
N TYR A 45 12.76 5.71 -3.61
CA TYR A 45 13.82 5.70 -2.60
C TYR A 45 14.18 4.29 -2.12
N TRP A 46 13.35 3.28 -2.39
CA TRP A 46 13.66 1.88 -2.12
C TRP A 46 14.71 1.36 -3.10
N ALA A 47 15.68 0.61 -2.59
CA ALA A 47 16.66 -0.09 -3.40
C ALA A 47 16.06 -1.31 -4.12
N ASP A 48 15.14 -2.02 -3.46
CA ASP A 48 14.57 -3.27 -3.93
C ASP A 48 13.25 -3.64 -3.22
N THR A 49 12.73 -4.82 -3.59
CA THR A 49 11.54 -5.43 -2.99
C THR A 49 11.67 -5.66 -1.49
N GLU A 50 12.86 -6.02 -0.98
CA GLU A 50 13.05 -6.30 0.45
C GLU A 50 12.87 -5.01 1.27
N GLU A 51 13.45 -3.90 0.83
CA GLU A 51 13.28 -2.62 1.50
C GLU A 51 11.83 -2.13 1.46
N ALA A 52 11.19 -2.21 0.30
CA ALA A 52 9.79 -1.80 0.14
C ALA A 52 8.83 -2.61 1.01
N THR A 53 8.98 -3.94 1.03
CA THR A 53 8.16 -4.82 1.86
C THR A 53 8.44 -4.61 3.34
N ALA A 54 9.70 -4.41 3.75
CA ALA A 54 10.07 -4.18 5.14
C ALA A 54 9.41 -2.92 5.73
N GLU A 55 9.35 -1.82 4.96
CA GLU A 55 8.67 -0.59 5.38
C GLU A 55 7.16 -0.77 5.52
N LEU A 56 6.50 -1.31 4.48
CA LEU A 56 5.05 -1.55 4.47
C LEU A 56 4.63 -2.50 5.60
N GLU A 57 5.35 -3.61 5.78
CA GLU A 57 5.11 -4.54 6.88
C GLU A 57 5.39 -3.90 8.25
N GLY A 58 6.34 -2.96 8.33
CA GLY A 58 6.59 -2.17 9.52
C GLY A 58 5.35 -1.39 9.95
N LEU A 59 4.70 -0.70 9.01
CA LEU A 59 3.45 0.02 9.25
C LEU A 59 2.31 -0.94 9.63
N ILE A 60 2.18 -2.07 8.94
CA ILE A 60 1.18 -3.09 9.26
C ILE A 60 1.38 -3.62 10.70
N ARG A 61 2.62 -3.87 11.12
CA ARG A 61 2.93 -4.33 12.49
C ARG A 61 2.53 -3.30 13.54
N LEU A 62 2.76 -2.00 13.28
CA LEU A 62 2.32 -0.92 14.18
C LEU A 62 0.80 -0.90 14.33
N LEU A 63 0.07 -0.93 13.21
CA LEU A 63 -1.40 -0.93 13.20
C LEU A 63 -1.97 -2.16 13.92
N LYS A 64 -1.42 -3.36 13.67
CA LYS A 64 -1.81 -4.61 14.37
C LYS A 64 -1.50 -4.56 15.87
N ALA A 65 -0.52 -3.76 16.30
CA ALA A 65 -0.23 -3.51 17.72
C ALA A 65 -1.13 -2.42 18.34
N GLY A 66 -2.08 -1.85 17.58
CA GLY A 66 -2.97 -0.79 18.03
C GLY A 66 -2.33 0.60 18.01
N VAL A 67 -1.19 0.76 17.32
CA VAL A 67 -0.49 2.04 17.18
C VAL A 67 -0.78 2.62 15.80
N LEU A 68 -1.48 3.76 15.76
CA LEU A 68 -1.69 4.51 14.53
C LEU A 68 -0.40 5.30 14.21
N PRO A 69 0.28 5.05 13.08
CA PRO A 69 1.44 5.84 12.68
C PRO A 69 1.05 7.29 12.40
N GLU A 70 2.04 8.20 12.38
CA GLU A 70 1.79 9.55 11.91
C GLU A 70 1.31 9.53 10.46
N ARG A 71 0.27 10.31 10.15
CA ARG A 71 -0.34 10.37 8.81
C ARG A 71 0.70 10.51 7.71
N ILE A 72 1.67 11.41 7.88
CA ILE A 72 2.68 11.71 6.86
C ILE A 72 3.53 10.48 6.48
N ASN A 73 3.79 9.58 7.43
CA ASN A 73 4.58 8.37 7.19
C ASN A 73 3.85 7.36 6.29
N VAL A 74 2.52 7.46 6.20
CA VAL A 74 1.72 6.62 5.29
C VAL A 74 1.40 7.38 4.00
N ALA A 75 0.99 8.65 4.12
CA ALA A 75 0.60 9.48 2.99
C ALA A 75 1.70 9.64 1.94
N VAL A 76 2.96 9.73 2.37
CA VAL A 76 4.10 9.86 1.44
C VAL A 76 4.22 8.66 0.50
N LEU A 77 3.80 7.46 0.93
CA LEU A 77 3.85 6.25 0.12
C LEU A 77 2.93 6.32 -1.09
N PHE A 78 1.76 6.95 -0.92
CA PHE A 78 0.70 7.05 -1.93
C PHE A 78 0.66 8.40 -2.65
N ALA A 79 1.50 9.36 -2.24
CA ALA A 79 1.54 10.70 -2.82
C ALA A 79 1.90 10.67 -4.31
N PRO A 80 1.54 11.72 -5.08
CA PRO A 80 2.11 11.94 -6.40
C PRO A 80 3.63 11.95 -6.32
N THR A 81 4.29 11.21 -7.20
CA THR A 81 5.74 10.94 -7.20
C THR A 81 6.25 10.29 -5.89
N GLY A 82 5.35 9.66 -5.13
CA GLY A 82 5.71 8.78 -4.02
C GLY A 82 6.25 7.43 -4.52
N PRO A 83 6.90 6.67 -3.64
CA PRO A 83 7.64 5.47 -4.02
C PRO A 83 6.72 4.42 -4.67
N LEU A 84 5.49 4.23 -4.19
CA LEU A 84 4.55 3.28 -4.81
C LEU A 84 4.15 3.73 -6.22
N GLN A 85 3.95 5.03 -6.45
CA GLN A 85 3.63 5.53 -7.79
C GLN A 85 4.81 5.32 -8.73
N GLU A 86 6.02 5.64 -8.29
CA GLU A 86 7.23 5.49 -9.09
C GLU A 86 7.48 4.04 -9.50
N VAL A 87 7.42 3.10 -8.54
CA VAL A 87 7.54 1.66 -8.85
C VAL A 87 6.41 1.22 -9.78
N SER A 88 5.17 1.70 -9.56
CA SER A 88 4.02 1.31 -10.40
C SER A 88 4.16 1.71 -11.86
N MET A 89 4.78 2.87 -12.12
CA MET A 89 4.97 3.40 -13.45
C MET A 89 6.06 2.62 -14.19
N SER A 90 7.16 2.34 -13.51
CA SER A 90 8.27 1.55 -14.09
C SER A 90 7.89 0.08 -14.28
N SER A 91 7.04 -0.47 -13.42
CA SER A 91 6.72 -1.90 -13.39
C SER A 91 5.40 -2.26 -14.08
N GLY A 92 4.74 -1.31 -14.73
CA GLY A 92 3.57 -1.55 -15.59
C GLY A 92 2.22 -1.72 -14.87
N TRP A 93 2.11 -1.37 -13.59
CA TRP A 93 0.87 -1.49 -12.80
C TRP A 93 0.31 -0.13 -12.31
N ALA A 94 0.67 0.97 -12.96
CA ALA A 94 0.18 2.33 -12.63
C ALA A 94 -1.35 2.46 -12.50
N ASN A 95 -2.13 1.81 -13.38
CA ASN A 95 -3.60 1.84 -13.27
C ASN A 95 -4.11 1.09 -12.03
N THR A 96 -3.42 0.04 -11.61
CA THR A 96 -3.73 -0.70 -10.38
C THR A 96 -3.37 0.14 -9.16
N PHE A 97 -2.22 0.82 -9.19
CA PHE A 97 -1.82 1.77 -8.15
C PHE A 97 -2.90 2.82 -7.89
N LEU A 98 -3.46 3.44 -8.93
CA LEU A 98 -4.50 4.46 -8.77
C LEU A 98 -5.73 3.95 -7.99
N LYS A 99 -6.13 2.69 -8.20
CA LYS A 99 -7.24 2.08 -7.46
C LYS A 99 -6.88 1.83 -5.99
N VAL A 100 -5.65 1.42 -5.72
CA VAL A 100 -5.18 1.22 -4.33
C VAL A 100 -5.02 2.56 -3.62
N ALA A 101 -4.51 3.59 -4.31
CA ALA A 101 -4.38 4.95 -3.79
C ALA A 101 -5.75 5.58 -3.48
N GLU A 102 -6.77 5.36 -4.33
CA GLU A 102 -8.14 5.77 -4.02
C GLU A 102 -8.66 5.12 -2.73
N LYS A 103 -8.33 3.84 -2.50
CA LYS A 103 -8.69 3.14 -1.26
C LYS A 103 -7.90 3.63 -0.05
N TYR A 104 -6.65 4.03 -0.24
CA TYR A 104 -5.89 4.75 0.78
C TYR A 104 -6.58 6.07 1.14
N ASP A 105 -6.99 6.89 0.16
CA ASP A 105 -7.64 8.18 0.42
C ASP A 105 -8.95 7.99 1.23
N GLU A 106 -9.74 6.95 0.92
CA GLU A 106 -10.92 6.57 1.69
C GLU A 106 -10.57 6.20 3.15
N ALA A 107 -9.52 5.41 3.36
CA ALA A 107 -9.07 5.02 4.70
C ALA A 107 -8.48 6.21 5.47
N GLU A 108 -7.72 7.08 4.80
CA GLU A 108 -7.12 8.29 5.38
C GLU A 108 -8.20 9.19 5.97
N ALA A 109 -9.26 9.48 5.21
CA ALA A 109 -10.37 10.34 5.63
C ALA A 109 -11.17 9.82 6.83
N LEU A 110 -11.06 8.52 7.15
CA LEU A 110 -11.71 7.90 8.32
C LEU A 110 -10.82 7.89 9.57
N LEU A 111 -9.50 8.01 9.38
CA LEU A 111 -8.49 7.89 10.44
C LEU A 111 -7.93 9.25 10.90
N TRP A 112 -7.81 10.21 10.00
CA TRP A 112 -7.21 11.54 10.23
C TRP A 112 -8.07 12.66 9.65
#